data_AF-A0A966RXF8-F1
#
_entry.id   AF-A0A966RXF8-F1
#
_cell.length_a   1.000
_cell.length_b   1.000
_cell.length_c   1.000
_cell.angle_alpha   90.00
_cell.angle_beta   90.00
_cell.angle_gamma   90.00
#
_symmetry.space_group_name_H-M   'P 1'
#
loop_
_entity.id
_entity.type
_entity.pdbx_description
1 polymer ?
#
loop_
_entity_poly.entity_id
_entity_poly.type
_entity_poly.pdbx_seq_one_letter_code
_entity_poly.pdbx_strand_id
1 'polypeptide(L)'
;MHALNLLDLPQQSESGIKQGIDSLITKQLLEAVQKNEVKRWNHKIESMVIKKMLPDLIERFSCVQQTEDYIKKSIERAVKHVKLLYSQKGAVTQNGQINVPLMIQNCIETKKLQSTEEAYEHALLEAKTLCAFFRPSHDHESVEERVAKAIFSLEQHACAIKGAKTPFEKLDPIDYLILQQQLDALCSYSVVSFDELKGQILKQLKTLQEIANMEHLPVLIAAIHARHLSHAIDFEKRWGENSVGALGQFILKQLKLHPNIHPIELVNRIVFLYQVSCQKEKKKELVNAAKDYLTSLSKDLYSPSLRGLGHEVYAFINHEIRKIKSTRPLTTLKEILKEVQQMFSFVDEIVAIPAHEKDFLEVFIFDHFYSYHSLMNQLNDSQKQLIAQYLSRVALEVGEKDFRGSVHTTYDRLVRYKNLNVPISKDASFFDEETLMDKIAHFSSQNELVLDQFKIPVDHPLVKIIRKSIFKEDALTLNVTEVELILKKFFKDHPLLTAYEKFYEKEVVFYHKALWYNPTKKGQKPALERFYQWHYELLRKANPELKGRELIKKMEEVTTKTLPLLPAI
;
A
#
# COMPACT_ATOMS: atom_id res chain seq x y z
N MET A 1 -10.01 -16.12 -9.39
CA MET A 1 -10.37 -17.25 -10.28
C MET A 1 -11.88 -17.27 -10.39
N HIS A 2 -12.44 -16.59 -11.41
CA HIS A 2 -13.81 -16.85 -11.82
C HIS A 2 -13.86 -18.21 -12.53
N ALA A 3 -15.04 -18.85 -12.55
CA ALA A 3 -15.27 -20.20 -13.07
C ALA A 3 -14.33 -20.55 -14.24
N LEU A 4 -13.45 -21.52 -14.00
CA LEU A 4 -12.38 -21.85 -14.94
C LEU A 4 -12.97 -22.72 -16.05
N ASN A 5 -12.94 -22.18 -17.26
CA ASN A 5 -13.37 -22.91 -18.44
C ASN A 5 -12.35 -24.00 -18.75
N LEU A 6 -12.78 -25.26 -18.65
CA LEU A 6 -11.94 -26.44 -18.89
C LEU A 6 -11.40 -26.50 -20.33
N LEU A 7 -11.98 -25.73 -21.25
CA LEU A 7 -11.58 -25.69 -22.66
C LEU A 7 -10.47 -24.68 -22.96
N ASP A 8 -10.20 -23.75 -22.04
CA ASP A 8 -9.20 -22.67 -22.15
C ASP A 8 -7.82 -23.08 -21.57
N LEU A 9 -7.59 -24.40 -21.40
CA LEU A 9 -6.26 -24.94 -21.08
C LEU A 9 -5.23 -24.39 -22.07
N PRO A 10 -4.05 -23.93 -21.60
CA PRO A 10 -3.10 -23.19 -22.41
C PRO A 10 -2.78 -23.95 -23.70
N GLN A 11 -3.05 -23.31 -24.84
CA GLN A 11 -2.58 -23.75 -26.14
C GLN A 11 -1.20 -23.15 -26.36
N GLN A 12 -0.18 -24.01 -26.33
CA GLN A 12 1.16 -23.76 -26.87
C GLN A 12 1.95 -22.58 -26.26
N SER A 13 3.03 -22.93 -25.58
CA SER A 13 4.31 -22.22 -25.71
C SER A 13 5.32 -23.25 -26.22
N GLU A 14 6.14 -22.90 -27.22
CA GLU A 14 7.13 -23.80 -27.84
C GLU A 14 8.17 -24.39 -26.86
N SER A 15 8.20 -23.94 -25.60
CA SER A 15 8.96 -24.56 -24.53
C SER A 15 8.15 -25.64 -23.80
N GLY A 16 8.19 -26.88 -24.30
CA GLY A 16 7.88 -28.09 -23.51
C GLY A 16 6.95 -29.11 -24.17
N ILE A 17 7.49 -30.03 -25.00
CA ILE A 17 6.72 -31.10 -25.66
C ILE A 17 5.88 -31.94 -24.67
N LYS A 18 6.44 -32.23 -23.48
CA LYS A 18 5.77 -32.97 -22.40
C LYS A 18 4.55 -32.24 -21.83
N GLN A 19 4.61 -30.91 -21.69
CA GLN A 19 3.47 -30.08 -21.27
C GLN A 19 2.35 -30.03 -22.31
N GLY A 20 2.73 -30.00 -23.59
CA GLY A 20 1.77 -30.07 -24.70
C GLY A 20 0.98 -31.39 -24.73
N ILE A 21 1.65 -32.52 -24.49
CA ILE A 21 1.03 -33.86 -24.43
C ILE A 21 -0.01 -33.93 -23.30
N ASP A 22 0.37 -33.48 -22.11
CA ASP A 22 -0.43 -33.62 -20.90
C ASP A 22 -1.69 -32.74 -20.88
N SER A 23 -1.56 -31.48 -21.35
CA SER A 23 -2.68 -30.55 -21.50
C SER A 23 -3.71 -31.09 -22.51
N LEU A 24 -3.23 -31.62 -23.64
CA LEU A 24 -4.07 -32.21 -24.68
C LEU A 24 -4.82 -33.45 -24.18
N ILE A 25 -4.13 -34.33 -23.43
CA ILE A 25 -4.73 -35.53 -22.85
C ILE A 25 -5.86 -35.16 -21.89
N THR A 26 -5.60 -34.24 -20.98
CA THR A 26 -6.57 -33.81 -19.95
C THR A 26 -7.80 -33.18 -20.60
N LYS A 27 -7.61 -32.33 -21.62
CA LYS A 27 -8.70 -31.71 -22.39
C LYS A 27 -9.60 -32.76 -23.06
N GLN A 28 -9.01 -33.73 -23.75
CA GLN A 28 -9.75 -34.76 -24.47
C GLN A 28 -10.52 -35.70 -23.51
N LEU A 29 -9.95 -36.03 -22.34
CA LEU A 29 -10.64 -36.79 -21.29
C LEU A 29 -11.87 -36.03 -20.75
N LEU A 30 -11.73 -34.72 -20.51
CA LEU A 30 -12.83 -33.88 -20.01
C LEU A 30 -13.95 -33.72 -21.04
N GLU A 31 -13.61 -33.45 -22.31
CA GLU A 31 -14.59 -33.38 -23.39
C GLU A 31 -15.39 -34.69 -23.55
N ALA A 32 -14.74 -35.83 -23.37
CA ALA A 32 -15.38 -37.12 -23.51
C ALA A 32 -16.36 -37.46 -22.36
N VAL A 33 -16.11 -36.94 -21.16
CA VAL A 33 -17.06 -37.05 -20.04
C VAL A 33 -18.26 -36.13 -20.25
N GLN A 34 -18.03 -34.90 -20.76
CA GLN A 34 -19.11 -33.95 -21.07
C GLN A 34 -20.04 -34.44 -22.18
N LYS A 35 -19.49 -35.08 -23.22
CA LYS A 35 -20.26 -35.65 -24.34
C LYS A 35 -21.03 -36.93 -23.96
N ASN A 36 -20.81 -37.50 -22.77
CA ASN A 36 -21.52 -38.68 -22.30
C ASN A 36 -22.76 -38.31 -21.46
N GLU A 37 -23.90 -38.96 -21.76
CA GLU A 37 -25.17 -38.75 -21.07
C GLU A 37 -25.09 -38.99 -19.55
N VAL A 38 -24.16 -39.84 -19.11
CA VAL A 38 -24.05 -40.27 -17.70
C VAL A 38 -23.42 -39.20 -16.80
N LYS A 39 -22.75 -38.17 -17.34
CA LYS A 39 -22.03 -37.08 -16.61
C LYS A 39 -21.11 -37.52 -15.45
N ARG A 40 -20.84 -38.83 -15.32
CA ARG A 40 -20.02 -39.45 -14.27
C ARG A 40 -18.96 -40.32 -14.91
N TRP A 41 -17.75 -40.27 -14.35
CA TRP A 41 -16.66 -41.13 -14.79
C TRP A 41 -17.00 -42.61 -14.60
N ASN A 42 -16.72 -43.45 -15.61
CA ASN A 42 -16.81 -44.90 -15.49
C ASN A 42 -15.76 -45.60 -16.40
N HIS A 43 -15.52 -46.88 -16.17
CA HIS A 43 -14.52 -47.66 -16.91
C HIS A 43 -14.78 -47.72 -18.43
N LYS A 44 -16.05 -47.64 -18.87
CA LYS A 44 -16.40 -47.67 -20.30
C LYS A 44 -15.97 -46.38 -21.01
N ILE A 45 -16.13 -45.22 -20.36
CA ILE A 45 -15.64 -43.93 -20.85
C ILE A 45 -14.12 -43.94 -20.90
N GLU A 46 -13.46 -44.38 -19.83
CA GLU A 46 -12.01 -44.50 -19.74
C GLU A 46 -11.42 -45.35 -20.87
N SER A 47 -11.91 -46.58 -21.06
CA SER A 47 -11.42 -47.46 -22.13
C SER A 47 -11.69 -46.91 -23.54
N MET A 48 -12.84 -46.29 -23.77
CA MET A 48 -13.19 -45.71 -25.08
C MET A 48 -12.27 -44.53 -25.43
N VAL A 49 -12.01 -43.66 -24.46
CA VAL A 49 -11.24 -42.44 -24.64
C VAL A 49 -9.75 -42.76 -24.80
N ILE A 50 -9.21 -43.64 -23.96
CA ILE A 50 -7.82 -44.10 -24.08
C ILE A 50 -7.60 -44.78 -25.43
N LYS A 51 -8.50 -45.69 -25.85
CA LYS A 51 -8.38 -46.40 -27.13
C LYS A 51 -8.43 -45.46 -28.35
N LYS A 52 -9.15 -44.34 -28.25
CA LYS A 52 -9.26 -43.34 -29.31
C LYS A 52 -8.07 -42.37 -29.34
N MET A 53 -7.60 -41.92 -28.18
CA MET A 53 -6.56 -40.89 -28.08
C MET A 53 -5.15 -41.45 -28.24
N LEU A 54 -4.90 -42.67 -27.75
CA LEU A 54 -3.55 -43.24 -27.70
C LEU A 54 -2.89 -43.35 -29.09
N PRO A 55 -3.57 -43.83 -30.15
CA PRO A 55 -2.98 -43.90 -31.49
C PRO A 55 -2.64 -42.50 -32.05
N ASP A 56 -3.58 -41.56 -31.96
CA ASP A 56 -3.41 -40.19 -32.44
C ASP A 56 -2.26 -39.46 -31.72
N LEU A 57 -2.10 -39.66 -30.41
CA LEU A 57 -1.02 -39.06 -29.62
C LEU A 57 0.34 -39.70 -29.95
N ILE A 58 0.41 -41.01 -30.13
CA ILE A 58 1.65 -41.70 -30.51
C ILE A 58 2.10 -41.25 -31.90
N GLU A 59 1.19 -41.12 -32.86
CA GLU A 59 1.50 -40.65 -34.21
C GLU A 59 1.99 -39.20 -34.20
N ARG A 60 1.29 -38.32 -33.48
CA ARG A 60 1.56 -36.88 -33.42
C ARG A 60 2.85 -36.52 -32.70
N PHE A 61 3.35 -37.39 -31.81
CA PHE A 61 4.59 -37.19 -31.05
C PHE A 61 5.65 -38.28 -31.32
N SER A 62 5.53 -38.97 -32.46
CA SER A 62 6.40 -40.09 -32.88
C SER A 62 7.89 -39.76 -33.00
N CYS A 63 8.26 -38.48 -33.07
CA CYS A 63 9.65 -38.01 -33.20
C CYS A 63 10.44 -37.91 -31.88
N VAL A 64 9.82 -38.14 -30.73
CA VAL A 64 10.49 -38.06 -29.42
C VAL A 64 10.79 -39.47 -28.89
N GLN A 65 12.04 -39.74 -28.53
CA GLN A 65 12.41 -41.01 -27.87
C GLN A 65 11.80 -41.06 -26.46
N GLN A 66 11.24 -42.22 -26.06
CA GLN A 66 10.54 -42.48 -24.79
C GLN A 66 9.09 -41.95 -24.65
N THR A 67 8.43 -41.64 -25.77
CA THR A 67 7.13 -40.94 -25.77
C THR A 67 5.93 -41.82 -25.41
N GLU A 68 5.94 -43.10 -25.75
CA GLU A 68 4.76 -43.97 -25.51
C GLU A 68 4.53 -44.24 -24.01
N ASP A 69 5.57 -44.59 -23.25
CA ASP A 69 5.47 -44.79 -21.80
C ASP A 69 5.14 -43.49 -21.07
N TYR A 70 5.66 -42.36 -21.56
CA TYR A 70 5.31 -41.04 -21.04
C TYR A 70 3.83 -40.71 -21.28
N ILE A 71 3.32 -40.95 -22.49
CA ILE A 71 1.91 -40.77 -22.84
C ILE A 71 1.03 -41.66 -21.94
N LYS A 72 1.39 -42.94 -21.77
CA LYS A 72 0.63 -43.88 -20.92
C LYS A 72 0.58 -43.41 -19.47
N LYS A 73 1.72 -43.06 -18.86
CA LYS A 73 1.77 -42.53 -17.48
C LYS A 73 1.01 -41.20 -17.33
N SER A 74 0.97 -40.39 -18.38
CA SER A 74 0.27 -39.10 -18.36
C SER A 74 -1.23 -39.27 -18.52
N ILE A 75 -1.68 -40.25 -19.31
CA ILE A 75 -3.07 -40.72 -19.35
C ILE A 75 -3.49 -41.25 -17.97
N GLU A 76 -2.70 -42.12 -17.35
CA GLU A 76 -3.01 -42.67 -16.01
C GLU A 76 -3.15 -41.57 -14.96
N ARG A 77 -2.22 -40.60 -14.95
CA ARG A 77 -2.29 -39.42 -14.07
C ARG A 77 -3.55 -38.60 -14.35
N ALA A 78 -3.79 -38.21 -15.60
CA ALA A 78 -4.95 -37.41 -15.97
C ALA A 78 -6.27 -38.10 -15.62
N VAL A 79 -6.38 -39.41 -15.84
CA VAL A 79 -7.54 -40.22 -15.44
C VAL A 79 -7.75 -40.21 -13.93
N LYS A 80 -6.68 -40.38 -13.14
CA LYS A 80 -6.76 -40.33 -11.67
C LYS A 80 -7.31 -38.98 -11.19
N HIS A 81 -6.86 -37.88 -11.78
CA HIS A 81 -7.35 -36.54 -11.43
C HIS A 81 -8.81 -36.36 -11.83
N VAL A 82 -9.18 -36.68 -13.08
CA VAL A 82 -10.57 -36.55 -13.55
C VAL A 82 -11.53 -37.40 -12.71
N LYS A 83 -11.11 -38.61 -12.29
CA LYS A 83 -11.88 -39.45 -11.35
C LYS A 83 -12.16 -38.72 -10.02
N LEU A 84 -11.17 -38.04 -9.46
CA LEU A 84 -11.28 -37.32 -8.19
C LEU A 84 -12.21 -36.08 -8.32
N LEU A 85 -12.15 -35.36 -9.43
CA LEU A 85 -13.02 -34.20 -9.67
C LEU A 85 -14.48 -34.61 -9.84
N TYR A 86 -14.75 -35.66 -10.62
CA TYR A 86 -16.13 -36.12 -10.85
C TYR A 86 -16.71 -36.97 -9.71
N SER A 87 -15.90 -37.39 -8.72
CA SER A 87 -16.42 -37.99 -7.49
C SER A 87 -17.03 -36.94 -6.55
N GLN A 88 -16.60 -35.67 -6.66
CA GLN A 88 -17.16 -34.55 -5.92
C GLN A 88 -18.42 -34.00 -6.62
N LYS A 89 -19.58 -34.12 -5.96
CA LYS A 89 -20.86 -33.65 -6.52
C LYS A 89 -20.84 -32.13 -6.71
N GLY A 90 -21.03 -31.67 -7.95
CA GLY A 90 -21.12 -30.24 -8.29
C GLY A 90 -19.78 -29.55 -8.54
N ALA A 91 -18.65 -30.25 -8.39
CA ALA A 91 -17.31 -29.71 -8.69
C ALA A 91 -17.12 -29.37 -10.18
N VAL A 92 -17.95 -29.93 -11.05
CA VAL A 92 -18.08 -29.54 -12.46
C VAL A 92 -19.47 -28.97 -12.69
N THR A 93 -19.54 -27.74 -13.21
CA THR A 93 -20.81 -27.08 -13.56
C THR A 93 -21.48 -27.75 -14.75
N GLN A 94 -22.75 -27.44 -15.00
CA GLN A 94 -23.48 -27.98 -16.16
C GLN A 94 -22.82 -27.61 -17.50
N ASN A 95 -22.08 -26.50 -17.52
CA ASN A 95 -21.32 -26.00 -18.67
C ASN A 95 -19.90 -26.57 -18.73
N GLY A 96 -19.56 -27.51 -17.85
CA GLY A 96 -18.25 -28.15 -17.88
C GLY A 96 -17.12 -27.28 -17.35
N GLN A 97 -17.38 -26.38 -16.40
CA GLN A 97 -16.36 -25.56 -15.75
C GLN A 97 -16.06 -26.11 -14.34
N ILE A 98 -14.83 -25.97 -13.86
CA ILE A 98 -14.51 -26.32 -12.45
C ILE A 98 -15.16 -25.29 -11.53
N ASN A 99 -15.94 -25.77 -10.58
CA ASN A 99 -16.57 -24.97 -9.54
C ASN A 99 -15.63 -24.81 -8.34
N VAL A 100 -14.57 -24.01 -8.52
CA VAL A 100 -13.55 -23.76 -7.49
C VAL A 100 -14.16 -23.26 -6.16
N PRO A 101 -15.13 -22.33 -6.14
CA PRO A 101 -15.77 -21.90 -4.89
C PRO A 101 -16.47 -23.05 -4.14
N LEU A 102 -17.14 -23.97 -4.85
CA LEU A 102 -17.77 -25.13 -4.21
C LEU A 102 -16.74 -26.12 -3.66
N MET A 103 -15.62 -26.31 -4.36
CA MET A 103 -14.53 -27.15 -3.85
C MET A 103 -13.97 -26.56 -2.55
N ILE A 104 -13.75 -25.24 -2.51
CA ILE A 104 -13.32 -24.53 -1.29
C ILE A 104 -14.40 -24.63 -0.19
N GLN A 105 -15.69 -24.48 -0.53
CA GLN A 105 -16.79 -24.64 0.42
C GLN A 105 -16.81 -26.03 1.07
N ASN A 106 -16.71 -27.09 0.26
CA ASN A 106 -16.69 -28.46 0.76
C ASN A 106 -15.53 -28.67 1.75
N CYS A 107 -14.39 -28.00 1.53
CA CYS A 107 -13.27 -28.01 2.47
C CYS A 107 -13.59 -27.28 3.77
N ILE A 108 -14.19 -26.09 3.69
CA ILE A 108 -14.61 -25.34 4.89
C ILE A 108 -15.61 -26.17 5.73
N GLU A 109 -16.55 -26.86 5.07
CA GLU A 109 -17.57 -27.66 5.74
C GLU A 109 -17.01 -28.93 6.41
N THR A 110 -16.00 -29.58 5.84
CA THR A 110 -15.31 -30.74 6.45
C THR A 110 -14.36 -30.36 7.59
N LYS A 111 -13.93 -29.09 7.70
CA LYS A 111 -12.85 -28.60 8.57
C LYS A 111 -13.25 -28.04 9.93
N LYS A 112 -14.53 -28.08 10.32
CA LYS A 112 -15.02 -27.45 11.57
C LYS A 112 -14.34 -27.94 12.88
N LEU A 113 -13.49 -28.97 12.86
CA LEU A 113 -12.91 -29.60 14.06
C LEU A 113 -11.43 -30.08 13.91
N GLN A 114 -10.70 -29.65 12.89
CA GLN A 114 -9.32 -30.13 12.63
C GLN A 114 -8.24 -29.20 13.19
N SER A 115 -7.03 -29.74 13.41
CA SER A 115 -5.86 -28.93 13.77
C SER A 115 -5.41 -28.05 12.60
N THR A 116 -4.62 -26.99 12.86
CA THR A 116 -4.11 -26.09 11.80
C THR A 116 -3.29 -26.85 10.74
N GLU A 117 -2.52 -27.85 11.16
CA GLU A 117 -1.66 -28.66 10.29
C GLU A 117 -2.51 -29.54 9.37
N GLU A 118 -3.49 -30.25 9.92
CA GLU A 118 -4.45 -31.07 9.16
C GLU A 118 -5.25 -30.24 8.15
N ALA A 119 -5.67 -29.03 8.55
CA ALA A 119 -6.36 -28.11 7.66
C ALA A 119 -5.47 -27.69 6.47
N TYR A 120 -4.18 -27.44 6.71
CA TYR A 120 -3.24 -27.11 5.64
C TYR A 120 -2.94 -28.29 4.72
N GLU A 121 -2.71 -29.50 5.27
CA GLU A 121 -2.50 -30.71 4.47
C GLU A 121 -3.66 -30.99 3.53
N HIS A 122 -4.88 -30.76 4.00
CA HIS A 122 -6.07 -30.87 3.15
C HIS A 122 -6.14 -29.77 2.09
N ALA A 123 -5.76 -28.53 2.42
CA ALA A 123 -5.67 -27.46 1.42
C ALA A 123 -4.62 -27.79 0.34
N LEU A 124 -3.51 -28.42 0.72
CA LEU A 124 -2.48 -28.89 -0.19
C LEU A 124 -2.96 -30.03 -1.09
N LEU A 125 -3.74 -30.98 -0.56
CA LEU A 125 -4.33 -32.06 -1.36
C LEU A 125 -5.27 -31.52 -2.45
N GLU A 126 -6.05 -30.50 -2.12
CA GLU A 126 -6.97 -29.84 -3.07
C GLU A 126 -6.20 -28.97 -4.06
N ALA A 127 -5.18 -28.27 -3.61
CA ALA A 127 -4.28 -27.54 -4.49
C ALA A 127 -3.58 -28.46 -5.50
N LYS A 128 -3.07 -29.61 -5.04
CA LYS A 128 -2.54 -30.68 -5.91
C LYS A 128 -3.57 -31.13 -6.93
N THR A 129 -4.81 -31.31 -6.50
CA THR A 129 -5.91 -31.71 -7.37
C THR A 129 -6.18 -30.65 -8.43
N LEU A 130 -6.29 -29.37 -8.05
CA LEU A 130 -6.50 -28.24 -8.96
C LEU A 130 -5.33 -28.05 -9.93
N CYS A 131 -4.10 -27.97 -9.42
CA CYS A 131 -2.89 -27.76 -10.23
C CYS A 131 -2.67 -28.86 -11.25
N ALA A 132 -2.94 -30.12 -10.88
CA ALA A 132 -2.79 -31.25 -11.79
C ALA A 132 -3.71 -31.19 -13.02
N PHE A 133 -4.82 -30.45 -12.97
CA PHE A 133 -5.67 -30.22 -14.16
C PHE A 133 -5.09 -29.19 -15.13
N PHE A 134 -4.38 -28.18 -14.63
CA PHE A 134 -3.85 -27.10 -15.46
C PHE A 134 -2.43 -27.40 -15.97
N ARG A 135 -1.66 -28.22 -15.24
CA ARG A 135 -0.30 -28.63 -15.62
C ARG A 135 0.06 -30.02 -15.10
N PRO A 136 -0.20 -31.10 -15.87
CA PRO A 136 0.03 -32.46 -15.41
C PRO A 136 1.51 -32.92 -15.40
N SER A 137 2.48 -32.07 -15.83
CA SER A 137 3.82 -32.52 -16.24
C SER A 137 4.97 -32.35 -15.26
N HIS A 138 4.85 -31.52 -14.22
CA HIS A 138 5.99 -31.21 -13.36
C HIS A 138 5.59 -31.10 -11.88
N ASP A 139 6.42 -31.71 -11.03
CA ASP A 139 6.45 -31.45 -9.58
C ASP A 139 6.88 -30.00 -9.36
N HIS A 140 5.90 -29.10 -9.35
CA HIS A 140 6.09 -27.72 -8.94
C HIS A 140 5.43 -27.54 -7.58
N GLU A 141 6.08 -28.07 -6.55
CA GLU A 141 5.68 -27.90 -5.15
C GLU A 141 5.35 -26.43 -4.84
N SER A 142 6.10 -25.48 -5.42
CA SER A 142 5.87 -24.04 -5.24
C SER A 142 4.51 -23.53 -5.75
N VAL A 143 3.95 -24.12 -6.80
CA VAL A 143 2.68 -23.69 -7.39
C VAL A 143 1.51 -24.29 -6.62
N GLU A 144 1.61 -25.58 -6.29
CA GLU A 144 0.68 -26.26 -5.40
C GLU A 144 0.65 -25.57 -4.03
N GLU A 145 1.81 -25.18 -3.51
CA GLU A 145 1.93 -24.44 -2.25
C GLU A 145 1.25 -23.08 -2.32
N ARG A 146 1.40 -22.31 -3.42
CA ARG A 146 0.71 -21.02 -3.60
C ARG A 146 -0.81 -21.18 -3.61
N VAL A 147 -1.33 -22.18 -4.33
CA VAL A 147 -2.77 -22.46 -4.36
C VAL A 147 -3.25 -22.95 -3.00
N ALA A 148 -2.48 -23.80 -2.31
CA ALA A 148 -2.78 -24.28 -0.97
C ALA A 148 -2.86 -23.12 0.03
N LYS A 149 -1.93 -22.16 -0.04
CA LYS A 149 -1.93 -20.93 0.78
C LYS A 149 -3.20 -20.11 0.55
N ALA A 150 -3.63 -19.96 -0.70
CA ALA A 150 -4.87 -19.24 -1.02
C ALA A 150 -6.12 -19.91 -0.44
N ILE A 151 -6.23 -21.24 -0.59
CA ILE A 151 -7.33 -22.03 -0.02
C ILE A 151 -7.32 -21.93 1.50
N PHE A 152 -6.16 -22.18 2.12
CA PHE A 152 -5.99 -22.19 3.56
C PHE A 152 -6.29 -20.83 4.21
N SER A 153 -5.84 -19.73 3.60
CA SER A 153 -6.09 -18.38 4.14
C SER A 153 -7.59 -18.04 4.19
N LEU A 154 -8.36 -18.48 3.18
CA LEU A 154 -9.81 -18.30 3.17
C LEU A 154 -10.50 -19.15 4.24
N GLU A 155 -10.04 -20.38 4.44
CA GLU A 155 -10.59 -21.30 5.43
C GLU A 155 -10.38 -20.80 6.87
N GLN A 156 -9.24 -20.18 7.16
CA GLN A 156 -8.96 -19.59 8.47
C GLN A 156 -10.05 -18.60 8.90
N HIS A 157 -10.52 -17.76 7.97
CA HIS A 157 -11.56 -16.78 8.24
C HIS A 157 -12.95 -17.38 8.50
N ALA A 158 -13.21 -18.59 8.00
CA ALA A 158 -14.49 -19.29 8.11
C ALA A 158 -14.59 -20.16 9.38
N CYS A 159 -13.49 -20.76 9.83
CA CYS A 159 -13.53 -21.77 10.90
C CYS A 159 -13.13 -21.26 12.30
N ALA A 160 -12.85 -19.96 12.48
CA ALA A 160 -12.39 -19.38 13.75
C ALA A 160 -11.24 -20.15 14.42
N ILE A 161 -10.38 -20.80 13.62
CA ILE A 161 -9.27 -21.62 14.09
C ILE A 161 -8.28 -20.69 14.81
N LYS A 162 -8.29 -20.74 16.15
CA LYS A 162 -7.28 -20.10 16.99
C LYS A 162 -6.11 -21.06 17.16
N GLY A 163 -5.03 -20.83 16.45
CA GLY A 163 -3.88 -21.73 16.52
C GLY A 163 -2.71 -21.22 15.72
N ALA A 164 -1.54 -21.81 15.95
CA ALA A 164 -0.26 -21.36 15.42
C ALA A 164 -0.36 -20.97 13.94
N LYS A 165 0.19 -19.80 13.61
CA LYS A 165 0.57 -19.42 12.25
C LYS A 165 1.27 -20.63 11.63
N THR A 166 0.86 -21.04 10.44
CA THR A 166 1.59 -22.09 9.73
C THR A 166 3.08 -21.70 9.64
N PRO A 167 4.01 -22.67 9.53
CA PRO A 167 5.45 -22.40 9.42
C PRO A 167 5.84 -21.44 8.27
N PHE A 168 4.90 -21.16 7.36
CA PHE A 168 5.09 -20.48 6.08
C PHE A 168 4.39 -19.10 5.99
N GLU A 169 3.73 -18.64 7.06
CA GLU A 169 3.14 -17.30 7.20
C GLU A 169 4.19 -16.19 7.52
N LYS A 170 5.44 -16.36 7.10
CA LYS A 170 6.37 -15.22 7.06
C LYS A 170 6.01 -14.37 5.86
N LEU A 171 5.09 -13.43 6.08
CA LEU A 171 4.84 -12.33 5.17
C LEU A 171 6.17 -11.68 4.83
N ASP A 172 6.46 -11.56 3.53
CA ASP A 172 7.62 -10.83 3.07
C ASP A 172 7.34 -9.31 3.12
N PRO A 173 8.36 -8.45 2.91
CA PRO A 173 8.14 -7.01 2.93
C PRO A 173 7.06 -6.52 1.97
N ILE A 174 6.89 -7.14 0.79
CA ILE A 174 5.91 -6.67 -0.20
C ILE A 174 4.49 -7.05 0.18
N ASP A 175 4.28 -8.19 0.84
CA ASP A 175 3.00 -8.61 1.39
C ASP A 175 2.47 -7.57 2.40
N TYR A 176 3.34 -7.03 3.26
CA TYR A 176 2.96 -5.94 4.17
C TYR A 176 2.55 -4.66 3.43
N LEU A 177 3.21 -4.33 2.32
CA LEU A 177 2.85 -3.15 1.52
C LEU A 177 1.49 -3.35 0.82
N ILE A 178 1.24 -4.55 0.28
CA ILE A 178 -0.05 -4.92 -0.33
C ILE A 178 -1.16 -4.83 0.72
N LEU A 179 -0.97 -5.45 1.88
CA LEU A 179 -1.93 -5.40 2.99
C LEU A 179 -2.18 -3.96 3.43
N GLN A 180 -1.13 -3.14 3.54
CA GLN A 180 -1.31 -1.72 3.88
C GLN A 180 -2.21 -1.00 2.86
N GLN A 181 -2.00 -1.18 1.56
CA GLN A 181 -2.85 -0.56 0.54
C GLN A 181 -4.28 -1.13 0.53
N GLN A 182 -4.43 -2.42 0.79
CA GLN A 182 -5.74 -3.05 0.92
C GLN A 182 -6.53 -2.46 2.09
N LEU A 183 -5.89 -2.30 3.25
CA LEU A 183 -6.51 -1.69 4.41
C LEU A 183 -6.94 -0.24 4.09
N ASP A 184 -6.09 0.53 3.41
CA ASP A 184 -6.37 1.91 3.00
C ASP A 184 -7.55 2.03 2.03
N ALA A 185 -7.70 1.07 1.11
CA ALA A 185 -8.82 0.98 0.20
C ALA A 185 -10.14 0.62 0.90
N LEU A 186 -10.08 -0.10 2.02
CA LEU A 186 -11.24 -0.59 2.77
C LEU A 186 -11.70 0.37 3.89
N CYS A 187 -11.09 1.55 4.01
CA CYS A 187 -11.41 2.60 5.00
C CYS A 187 -12.72 3.38 4.71
N SER A 188 -13.78 2.72 4.24
CA SER A 188 -15.09 3.32 3.96
C SER A 188 -16.23 2.32 4.24
N TYR A 189 -17.49 2.78 4.36
CA TYR A 189 -18.64 1.86 4.48
C TYR A 189 -19.13 1.30 3.13
N SER A 190 -18.49 1.66 2.01
CA SER A 190 -18.89 1.19 0.69
C SER A 190 -18.40 -0.24 0.44
N VAL A 191 -19.21 -1.02 -0.27
CA VAL A 191 -18.81 -2.35 -0.76
C VAL A 191 -17.78 -2.18 -1.87
N VAL A 192 -16.57 -2.71 -1.68
CA VAL A 192 -15.51 -2.70 -2.70
C VAL A 192 -15.39 -4.09 -3.32
N SER A 193 -15.63 -4.19 -4.62
CA SER A 193 -15.53 -5.48 -5.33
C SER A 193 -14.09 -5.99 -5.41
N PHE A 194 -13.92 -7.29 -5.63
CA PHE A 194 -12.60 -7.91 -5.80
C PHE A 194 -11.76 -7.25 -6.89
N ASP A 195 -12.33 -7.03 -8.08
CA ASP A 195 -11.59 -6.46 -9.21
C ASP A 195 -11.25 -4.98 -8.97
N GLU A 196 -12.17 -4.24 -8.35
CA GLU A 196 -11.93 -2.85 -7.95
C GLU A 196 -10.80 -2.77 -6.92
N LEU A 197 -10.83 -3.61 -5.88
CA LEU A 197 -9.81 -3.66 -4.83
C LEU A 197 -8.42 -3.95 -5.41
N LYS A 198 -8.32 -4.95 -6.30
CA LYS A 198 -7.07 -5.25 -7.02
C LYS A 198 -6.54 -4.05 -7.79
N GLY A 199 -7.43 -3.39 -8.55
CA GLY A 199 -7.09 -2.22 -9.34
C GLY A 199 -6.60 -1.05 -8.48
N GLN A 200 -7.27 -0.80 -7.35
CA GLN A 200 -6.90 0.25 -6.40
C GLN A 200 -5.54 -0.02 -5.75
N ILE A 201 -5.30 -1.24 -5.25
CA ILE A 201 -4.02 -1.63 -4.65
C ILE A 201 -2.88 -1.49 -5.65
N LEU A 202 -3.03 -2.02 -6.87
CA LEU A 202 -2.01 -1.92 -7.90
C LEU A 202 -1.69 -0.46 -8.24
N LYS A 203 -2.74 0.36 -8.42
CA LYS A 203 -2.59 1.78 -8.72
C LYS A 203 -1.84 2.50 -7.61
N GLN A 204 -2.22 2.28 -6.35
CA GLN A 204 -1.56 2.90 -5.20
C GLN A 204 -0.10 2.46 -5.07
N LEU A 205 0.21 1.17 -5.21
CA LEU A 205 1.58 0.68 -5.18
C LEU A 205 2.45 1.32 -6.27
N LYS A 206 1.94 1.43 -7.50
CA LYS A 206 2.64 2.13 -8.60
C LYS A 206 2.87 3.60 -8.28
N THR A 207 1.84 4.32 -7.84
CA THR A 207 1.97 5.74 -7.48
C THR A 207 2.95 5.95 -6.31
N LEU A 208 2.96 5.06 -5.31
CA LEU A 208 3.90 5.13 -4.20
C LEU A 208 5.33 4.78 -4.62
N GLN A 209 5.51 3.85 -5.57
CA GLN A 209 6.80 3.57 -6.18
C GLN A 209 7.32 4.79 -6.97
N GLU A 210 6.46 5.46 -7.73
CA GLU A 210 6.81 6.71 -8.42
C GLU A 210 7.25 7.79 -7.42
N ILE A 211 6.50 8.00 -6.34
CA ILE A 211 6.86 8.94 -5.25
C ILE A 211 8.19 8.55 -4.62
N ALA A 212 8.39 7.27 -4.29
CA ALA A 212 9.61 6.77 -3.64
C ALA A 212 10.87 6.95 -4.50
N ASN A 213 10.71 7.06 -5.82
CA ASN A 213 11.78 7.31 -6.78
C ASN A 213 12.03 8.80 -7.05
N MET A 214 11.25 9.71 -6.46
CA MET A 214 11.45 11.14 -6.67
C MET A 214 12.73 11.66 -6.01
N GLU A 215 13.42 12.54 -6.72
CA GLU A 215 14.52 13.30 -6.15
C GLU A 215 14.01 14.24 -5.05
N HIS A 216 14.83 14.47 -4.03
CA HIS A 216 14.51 15.37 -2.92
C HIS A 216 13.21 15.03 -2.17
N LEU A 217 12.79 13.76 -2.15
CA LEU A 217 11.60 13.30 -1.43
C LEU A 217 11.45 13.84 0.01
N PRO A 218 12.51 13.92 0.87
CA PRO A 218 12.39 14.54 2.20
C PRO A 218 11.88 15.98 2.19
N VAL A 219 12.28 16.76 1.18
CA VAL A 219 11.88 18.17 1.01
C VAL A 219 10.42 18.25 0.60
N LEU A 220 10.00 17.39 -0.33
CA LEU A 220 8.61 17.29 -0.79
C LEU A 220 7.68 16.93 0.38
N ILE A 221 8.09 15.95 1.20
CA ILE A 221 7.37 15.56 2.42
C ILE A 221 7.31 16.73 3.40
N ALA A 222 8.44 17.40 3.67
CA ALA A 222 8.49 18.56 4.57
C ALA A 222 7.59 19.71 4.11
N ALA A 223 7.60 20.04 2.82
CA ALA A 223 6.76 21.08 2.24
C ALA A 223 5.26 20.75 2.36
N ILE A 224 4.86 19.49 2.10
CA ILE A 224 3.46 19.05 2.25
C ILE A 224 3.04 19.07 3.73
N HIS A 225 3.90 18.59 4.63
CA HIS A 225 3.65 18.60 6.06
C HIS A 225 3.47 20.02 6.58
N ALA A 226 4.39 20.90 6.21
CA ALA A 226 4.36 22.30 6.55
C ALA A 226 3.10 23.00 6.03
N ARG A 227 2.69 22.72 4.79
CA ARG A 227 1.46 23.27 4.20
C ARG A 227 0.20 22.88 4.97
N HIS A 228 0.16 21.68 5.55
CA HIS A 228 -1.00 21.26 6.36
C HIS A 228 -0.93 21.92 7.73
N LEU A 229 0.21 21.83 8.41
CA LEU A 229 0.38 22.44 9.74
C LEU A 229 0.17 23.95 9.73
N SER A 230 0.58 24.66 8.67
CA SER A 230 0.44 26.11 8.57
C SER A 230 -1.02 26.58 8.63
N HIS A 231 -1.98 25.77 8.15
CA HIS A 231 -3.41 26.08 8.28
C HIS A 231 -3.94 25.94 9.71
N ALA A 232 -3.29 25.11 10.54
CA ALA A 232 -3.66 24.92 11.94
C ALA A 232 -2.89 25.85 12.89
N ILE A 233 -1.84 26.52 12.43
CA ILE A 233 -0.99 27.40 13.24
C ILE A 233 -1.28 28.85 12.89
N ASP A 234 -1.76 29.60 13.89
CA ASP A 234 -1.93 31.06 13.77
C ASP A 234 -0.58 31.76 14.02
N PHE A 235 0.22 31.89 12.96
CA PHE A 235 1.53 32.55 13.01
C PHE A 235 1.43 34.05 13.32
N GLU A 236 0.38 34.73 12.87
CA GLU A 236 0.20 36.17 13.11
C GLU A 236 -0.09 36.46 14.57
N LYS A 237 -0.94 35.65 15.21
CA LYS A 237 -1.15 35.74 16.66
C LYS A 237 0.10 35.39 17.45
N ARG A 238 0.95 34.50 16.93
CA ARG A 238 2.13 34.00 17.62
C ARG A 238 3.33 34.94 17.52
N TRP A 239 3.56 35.53 16.36
CA TRP A 239 4.75 36.35 16.06
C TRP A 239 4.43 37.82 15.76
N GLY A 240 3.17 38.16 15.51
CA GLY A 240 2.72 39.46 15.04
C GLY A 240 2.72 39.55 13.51
N GLU A 241 1.67 40.15 12.95
CA GLU A 241 1.44 40.33 11.51
C GLU A 241 2.66 40.94 10.78
N ASN A 242 3.24 42.00 11.33
CA ASN A 242 4.41 42.66 10.75
C ASN A 242 5.63 41.73 10.65
N SER A 243 5.85 40.87 11.65
CA SER A 243 6.97 39.93 11.67
C SER A 243 6.76 38.77 10.70
N VAL A 244 5.53 38.26 10.61
CA VAL A 244 5.12 37.25 9.62
C VAL A 244 5.31 37.78 8.21
N GLY A 245 4.83 38.99 7.92
CA GLY A 245 4.98 39.63 6.61
C GLY A 245 6.44 39.85 6.23
N ALA A 246 7.26 40.37 7.15
CA ALA A 246 8.69 40.58 6.93
C ALA A 246 9.45 39.27 6.67
N LEU A 247 9.17 38.23 7.46
CA LEU A 247 9.78 36.91 7.30
C LEU A 247 9.39 36.26 5.98
N GLY A 248 8.11 36.36 5.58
CA GLY A 248 7.63 35.86 4.29
C GLY A 248 8.34 36.54 3.12
N GLN A 249 8.49 37.87 3.14
CA GLN A 249 9.24 38.61 2.12
C GLN A 249 10.71 38.23 2.08
N PHE A 250 11.34 38.05 3.25
CA PHE A 250 12.72 37.57 3.34
C PHE A 250 12.88 36.20 2.66
N ILE A 251 12.01 35.23 2.98
CA ILE A 251 12.05 33.89 2.38
C ILE A 251 11.87 33.98 0.86
N LEU A 252 10.88 34.74 0.39
CA LEU A 252 10.63 34.94 -1.04
C LEU A 252 11.83 35.51 -1.78
N LYS A 253 12.52 36.49 -1.19
CA LYS A 253 13.75 37.07 -1.77
C LYS A 253 14.86 36.02 -1.86
N GLN A 254 15.04 35.18 -0.84
CA GLN A 254 16.03 34.10 -0.87
C GLN A 254 15.70 33.02 -1.91
N LEU A 255 14.42 32.62 -2.03
CA LEU A 255 13.95 31.68 -3.05
C LEU A 255 14.21 32.22 -4.47
N LYS A 256 13.91 33.50 -4.73
CA LYS A 256 14.12 34.14 -6.02
C LYS A 256 15.59 34.31 -6.40
N LEU A 257 16.46 34.57 -5.41
CA LEU A 257 17.89 34.76 -5.64
C LEU A 257 18.57 33.44 -6.06
N HIS A 258 18.01 32.29 -5.66
CA HIS A 258 18.64 30.99 -5.84
C HIS A 258 17.67 29.88 -6.27
N PRO A 259 17.03 29.99 -7.45
CA PRO A 259 16.02 29.03 -7.90
C PRO A 259 16.57 27.62 -8.18
N ASN A 260 17.90 27.50 -8.37
CA ASN A 260 18.56 26.25 -8.79
C ASN A 260 19.38 25.60 -7.67
N ILE A 261 19.35 26.14 -6.44
CA ILE A 261 20.08 25.55 -5.31
C ILE A 261 19.32 24.36 -4.76
N HIS A 262 20.05 23.34 -4.29
CA HIS A 262 19.43 22.18 -3.67
C HIS A 262 18.53 22.64 -2.50
N PRO A 263 17.24 22.24 -2.48
CA PRO A 263 16.25 22.78 -1.55
C PRO A 263 16.61 22.76 -0.06
N ILE A 264 17.15 21.64 0.44
CA ILE A 264 17.59 21.51 1.84
C ILE A 264 18.68 22.53 2.18
N GLU A 265 19.57 22.80 1.23
CA GLU A 265 20.66 23.75 1.44
C GLU A 265 20.13 25.18 1.48
N LEU A 266 19.14 25.49 0.64
CA LEU A 266 18.46 26.78 0.65
C LEU A 266 17.71 27.00 1.97
N VAL A 267 17.02 25.98 2.50
CA VAL A 267 16.38 26.05 3.82
C VAL A 267 17.42 26.25 4.92
N ASN A 268 18.50 25.46 4.94
CA ASN A 268 19.58 25.63 5.93
C ASN A 268 20.21 27.02 5.87
N ARG A 269 20.38 27.58 4.66
CA ARG A 269 20.83 28.95 4.46
C ARG A 269 19.85 29.96 5.05
N ILE A 270 18.56 29.84 4.74
CA ILE A 270 17.52 30.73 5.28
C ILE A 270 17.52 30.69 6.80
N VAL A 271 17.57 29.49 7.41
CA VAL A 271 17.64 29.31 8.86
C VAL A 271 18.92 29.94 9.44
N PHE A 272 20.07 29.78 8.78
CA PHE A 272 21.32 30.40 9.23
C PHE A 272 21.26 31.93 9.18
N LEU A 273 20.86 32.51 8.04
CA LEU A 273 20.73 33.96 7.87
C LEU A 273 19.69 34.53 8.85
N TYR A 274 18.64 33.78 9.13
CA TYR A 274 17.67 34.08 10.16
C TYR A 274 18.30 34.13 11.56
N GLN A 275 19.12 33.14 11.93
CA GLN A 275 19.84 33.13 13.21
C GLN A 275 20.77 34.35 13.34
N VAL A 276 21.49 34.70 12.27
CA VAL A 276 22.31 35.93 12.23
C VAL A 276 21.44 37.17 12.48
N SER A 277 20.24 37.22 11.90
CA SER A 277 19.30 38.35 12.09
C SER A 277 18.82 38.52 13.54
N CYS A 278 18.78 37.44 14.31
CA CYS A 278 18.28 37.43 15.69
C CYS A 278 19.30 37.94 16.73
N GLN A 279 20.57 38.15 16.34
CA GLN A 279 21.63 38.60 17.25
C GLN A 279 21.52 40.10 17.54
N LYS A 280 20.53 40.52 18.33
CA LYS A 280 20.11 41.92 18.55
C LYS A 280 21.25 42.92 18.83
N GLU A 281 22.24 42.55 19.65
CA GLU A 281 23.33 43.45 20.06
C GLU A 281 24.42 43.62 19.01
N LYS A 282 24.60 42.64 18.11
CA LYS A 282 25.70 42.58 17.13
C LYS A 282 25.23 42.49 15.68
N LYS A 283 23.92 42.52 15.42
CA LYS A 283 23.33 42.35 14.08
C LYS A 283 23.96 43.29 13.06
N LYS A 284 23.93 44.60 13.33
CA LYS A 284 24.48 45.63 12.43
C LYS A 284 26.00 45.47 12.27
N GLU A 285 26.71 45.19 13.35
CA GLU A 285 28.17 44.99 13.34
C GLU A 285 28.57 43.76 12.52
N LEU A 286 27.85 42.63 12.67
CA LEU A 286 28.08 41.38 11.94
C LEU A 286 27.75 41.51 10.46
N VAL A 287 26.61 42.13 10.12
CA VAL A 287 26.22 42.37 8.72
C VAL A 287 27.22 43.31 8.04
N ASN A 288 27.68 44.35 8.73
CA ASN A 288 28.70 45.27 8.20
C ASN A 288 30.06 44.57 8.07
N ALA A 289 30.50 43.81 9.08
CA ALA A 289 31.73 43.02 9.01
C ALA A 289 31.70 41.97 7.87
N ALA A 290 30.54 41.36 7.62
CA ALA A 290 30.33 40.44 6.49
C ALA A 290 30.44 41.16 5.14
N LYS A 291 29.78 42.33 4.99
CA LYS A 291 29.86 43.16 3.77
C LYS A 291 31.29 43.67 3.51
N ASP A 292 31.98 44.10 4.55
CA ASP A 292 33.36 44.56 4.48
C ASP A 292 34.31 43.42 4.11
N TYR A 293 34.12 42.24 4.70
CA TYR A 293 34.90 41.06 4.34
C TYR A 293 34.71 40.67 2.88
N LEU A 294 33.47 40.62 2.39
CA LEU A 294 33.19 40.36 0.97
C LEU A 294 33.82 41.42 0.07
N THR A 295 33.82 42.69 0.49
CA THR A 295 34.47 43.78 -0.25
C THR A 295 35.99 43.64 -0.24
N SER A 296 36.58 43.22 0.88
CA SER A 296 38.03 42.98 1.01
C SER A 296 38.53 41.89 0.07
N LEU A 297 37.75 40.82 -0.12
CA LEU A 297 38.05 39.74 -1.06
C LEU A 297 38.05 40.19 -2.53
N SER A 298 37.42 41.33 -2.85
CA SER A 298 37.42 41.89 -4.21
C SER A 298 38.55 42.89 -4.47
N LYS A 299 39.25 43.35 -3.42
CA LYS A 299 40.23 44.44 -3.48
C LYS A 299 41.62 44.07 -2.94
N ASP A 300 41.80 42.85 -2.42
CA ASP A 300 43.04 42.37 -1.77
C ASP A 300 43.55 43.29 -0.63
N LEU A 301 42.64 43.97 0.07
CA LEU A 301 42.95 44.87 1.18
C LEU A 301 42.43 44.30 2.50
N TYR A 302 43.29 44.13 3.50
CA TYR A 302 42.87 43.66 4.82
C TYR A 302 41.83 44.61 5.45
N SER A 303 40.66 44.08 5.83
CA SER A 303 39.63 44.86 6.52
C SER A 303 39.77 44.75 8.05
N PRO A 304 39.90 45.87 8.79
CA PRO A 304 39.92 45.87 10.26
C PRO A 304 38.65 45.26 10.90
N SER A 305 37.50 45.30 10.21
CA SER A 305 36.22 44.76 10.69
C SER A 305 36.14 43.23 10.67
N LEU A 306 37.15 42.54 10.10
CA LEU A 306 37.30 41.08 10.18
C LEU A 306 37.28 40.55 11.62
N ARG A 307 37.76 41.32 12.60
CA ARG A 307 37.73 40.94 14.03
C ARG A 307 36.33 40.84 14.60
N GLY A 308 35.37 41.56 14.01
CA GLY A 308 33.95 41.51 14.39
C GLY A 308 33.18 40.40 13.67
N LEU A 309 33.77 39.74 12.67
CA LEU A 309 33.15 38.65 11.94
C LEU A 309 33.22 37.36 12.78
N GLY A 310 32.07 36.94 13.31
CA GLY A 310 31.99 35.68 14.05
C GLY A 310 32.41 34.47 13.21
N HIS A 311 33.02 33.45 13.83
CA HIS A 311 33.53 32.25 13.15
C HIS A 311 32.48 31.56 12.28
N GLU A 312 31.24 31.47 12.75
CA GLU A 312 30.12 30.85 12.01
C GLU A 312 29.79 31.60 10.72
N VAL A 313 29.76 32.94 10.77
CA VAL A 313 29.49 33.80 9.61
C VAL A 313 30.65 33.74 8.61
N TYR A 314 31.89 33.74 9.11
CA TYR A 314 33.08 33.55 8.28
C TYR A 314 33.06 32.19 7.56
N ALA A 315 32.74 31.11 8.28
CA ALA A 315 32.66 29.77 7.73
C ALA A 315 31.54 29.66 6.68
N PHE A 316 30.37 30.22 6.97
CA PHE A 316 29.25 30.28 6.03
C PHE A 316 29.62 31.01 4.73
N ILE A 317 30.19 32.21 4.81
CA ILE A 317 30.60 32.99 3.64
C ILE A 317 31.59 32.21 2.76
N ASN A 318 32.62 31.63 3.37
CA ASN A 318 33.63 30.86 2.62
C ASN A 318 33.06 29.57 2.02
N HIS A 319 32.15 28.91 2.73
CA HIS A 319 31.44 27.75 2.20
C HIS A 319 30.61 28.12 0.96
N GLU A 320 29.86 29.21 1.03
CA GLU A 320 29.04 29.69 -0.08
C GLU A 320 29.88 30.10 -1.30
N ILE A 321 30.99 30.81 -1.09
CA ILE A 321 31.91 31.16 -2.19
C ILE A 321 32.45 29.91 -2.87
N ARG A 322 32.96 28.93 -2.09
CA ARG A 322 33.50 27.68 -2.65
C ARG A 322 32.46 26.90 -3.41
N LYS A 323 31.25 26.85 -2.89
CA LYS A 323 30.13 26.11 -3.47
C LYS A 323 29.60 26.74 -4.75
N ILE A 324 29.45 28.06 -4.80
CA ILE A 324 29.07 28.76 -6.02
C ILE A 324 30.16 28.55 -7.08
N LYS A 325 31.43 28.65 -6.71
CA LYS A 325 32.56 28.40 -7.62
C LYS A 325 32.62 26.95 -8.11
N SER A 326 32.27 25.96 -7.28
CA SER A 326 32.27 24.55 -7.70
C SER A 326 31.08 24.20 -8.60
N THR A 327 29.91 24.79 -8.36
CA THR A 327 28.69 24.55 -9.16
C THR A 327 28.65 25.37 -10.45
N ARG A 328 29.21 26.58 -10.43
CA ARG A 328 29.30 27.50 -11.57
C ARG A 328 30.75 27.97 -11.75
N PRO A 329 31.64 27.13 -12.31
CA PRO A 329 33.08 27.41 -12.40
C PRO A 329 33.42 28.63 -13.28
N LEU A 330 32.51 29.03 -14.17
CA LEU A 330 32.67 30.20 -15.03
C LEU A 330 32.22 31.51 -14.38
N THR A 331 31.61 31.48 -13.20
CA THR A 331 31.17 32.69 -12.49
C THR A 331 32.37 33.42 -11.90
N THR A 332 32.47 34.72 -12.18
CA THR A 332 33.58 35.54 -11.70
C THR A 332 33.51 35.72 -10.19
N LEU A 333 34.65 35.84 -9.51
CA LEU A 333 34.68 36.10 -8.07
C LEU A 333 33.83 37.33 -7.69
N LYS A 334 33.84 38.38 -8.52
CA LYS A 334 33.02 39.59 -8.32
C LYS A 334 31.52 39.30 -8.31
N GLU A 335 31.04 38.45 -9.21
CA GLU A 335 29.64 38.01 -9.25
C GLU A 335 29.27 37.17 -8.02
N ILE A 336 30.16 36.24 -7.63
CA ILE A 336 29.98 35.41 -6.42
C ILE A 336 29.87 36.29 -5.17
N LEU A 337 30.79 37.24 -5.00
CA LEU A 337 30.81 38.14 -3.84
C LEU A 337 29.57 39.02 -3.80
N LYS A 338 29.11 39.53 -4.94
CA LYS A 338 27.86 40.30 -5.04
C LYS A 338 26.64 39.46 -4.65
N GLU A 339 26.58 38.21 -5.10
CA GLU A 339 25.50 37.28 -4.77
C GLU A 339 25.46 36.98 -3.26
N VAL A 340 26.60 36.65 -2.64
CA VAL A 340 26.68 36.44 -1.18
C VAL A 340 26.35 37.72 -0.42
N GLN A 341 26.78 38.89 -0.89
CA GLN A 341 26.45 40.18 -0.27
C GLN A 341 24.94 40.46 -0.32
N GLN A 342 24.27 40.11 -1.42
CA GLN A 342 22.82 40.22 -1.54
C GLN A 342 22.10 39.36 -0.51
N MET A 343 22.57 38.15 -0.20
CA MET A 343 21.97 37.31 0.84
C MET A 343 21.89 38.01 2.21
N PHE A 344 22.95 38.71 2.60
CA PHE A 344 23.02 39.46 3.87
C PHE A 344 22.23 40.77 3.85
N SER A 345 21.97 41.34 2.67
CA SER A 345 21.24 42.62 2.56
C SER A 345 19.81 42.56 3.06
N PHE A 346 19.21 41.36 3.09
CA PHE A 346 17.83 41.15 3.55
C PHE A 346 17.71 40.79 5.04
N VAL A 347 18.84 40.55 5.73
CA VAL A 347 18.88 40.16 7.15
C VAL A 347 18.35 41.27 8.06
N ASP A 348 18.54 42.54 7.65
CA ASP A 348 18.11 43.71 8.42
C ASP A 348 16.58 43.81 8.56
N GLU A 349 15.83 43.21 7.63
CA GLU A 349 14.37 43.27 7.55
C GLU A 349 13.65 42.32 8.53
N ILE A 350 14.37 41.38 9.16
CA ILE A 350 13.77 40.31 9.98
C ILE A 350 13.64 40.72 11.46
N VAL A 351 12.52 40.34 12.08
CA VAL A 351 12.27 40.40 13.53
C VAL A 351 12.59 39.05 14.18
N ALA A 352 13.26 39.09 15.34
CA ALA A 352 13.67 37.88 16.07
C ALA A 352 12.46 37.14 16.68
N ILE A 353 12.37 35.84 16.41
CA ILE A 353 11.43 34.86 16.98
C ILE A 353 12.18 34.10 18.09
N PRO A 354 11.52 33.72 19.18
CA PRO A 354 12.16 32.96 20.25
C PRO A 354 12.77 31.63 19.76
N ALA A 355 13.98 31.31 20.27
CA ALA A 355 14.74 30.13 19.85
C ALA A 355 14.01 28.78 20.08
N HIS A 356 13.11 28.71 21.05
CA HIS A 356 12.30 27.51 21.32
C HIS A 356 11.20 27.26 20.29
N GLU A 357 11.01 28.16 19.31
CA GLU A 357 10.01 28.04 18.26
C GLU A 357 10.62 27.69 16.89
N LYS A 358 11.84 27.15 16.88
CA LYS A 358 12.57 26.80 15.66
C LYS A 358 11.79 25.84 14.73
N ASP A 359 11.08 24.86 15.29
CA ASP A 359 10.30 23.92 14.46
C ASP A 359 9.18 24.64 13.71
N PHE A 360 8.56 25.63 14.34
CA PHE A 360 7.54 26.47 13.71
C PHE A 360 8.12 27.39 12.64
N LEU A 361 9.36 27.88 12.83
CA LEU A 361 10.08 28.59 11.78
C LEU A 361 10.32 27.69 10.57
N GLU A 362 10.72 26.43 10.77
CA GLU A 362 10.89 25.48 9.67
C GLU A 362 9.58 25.19 8.96
N VAL A 363 8.48 24.98 9.68
CA VAL A 363 7.13 24.88 9.10
C VAL A 363 6.83 26.11 8.24
N PHE A 364 7.08 27.32 8.74
CA PHE A 364 6.81 28.55 7.99
C PHE A 364 7.66 28.65 6.70
N ILE A 365 8.94 28.29 6.76
CA ILE A 365 9.84 28.27 5.59
C ILE A 365 9.36 27.24 4.56
N PHE A 366 9.02 26.02 4.99
CA PHE A 366 8.60 24.95 4.09
C PHE A 366 7.19 25.19 3.50
N ASP A 367 6.30 25.94 4.16
CA ASP A 367 5.01 26.37 3.57
C ASP A 367 5.21 27.40 2.43
N HIS A 368 6.18 28.30 2.57
CA HIS A 368 6.60 29.18 1.48
C HIS A 368 7.29 28.39 0.36
N PHE A 369 8.10 27.39 0.71
CA PHE A 369 8.68 26.49 -0.27
C PHE A 369 7.58 25.75 -1.06
N TYR A 370 6.54 25.27 -0.38
CA TYR A 370 5.39 24.62 -1.00
C TYR A 370 4.72 25.52 -2.05
N SER A 371 4.58 26.82 -1.74
CA SER A 371 3.82 27.76 -2.55
C SER A 371 4.61 28.36 -3.72
N TYR A 372 5.94 28.48 -3.60
CA TYR A 372 6.75 29.28 -4.53
C TYR A 372 7.88 28.51 -5.22
N HIS A 373 8.25 27.32 -4.74
CA HIS A 373 9.35 26.57 -5.33
C HIS A 373 8.86 25.61 -6.43
N SER A 374 9.55 25.60 -7.58
CA SER A 374 9.18 24.81 -8.76
C SER A 374 9.19 23.29 -8.53
N LEU A 375 9.98 22.81 -7.56
CA LEU A 375 10.02 21.39 -7.15
C LEU A 375 8.63 20.82 -6.86
N MET A 376 7.71 21.63 -6.30
CA MET A 376 6.35 21.16 -6.00
C MET A 376 5.50 20.84 -7.23
N ASN A 377 5.92 21.30 -8.42
CA ASN A 377 5.25 20.98 -9.68
C ASN A 377 5.54 19.55 -10.14
N GLN A 378 6.53 18.87 -9.55
CA GLN A 378 6.81 17.45 -9.83
C GLN A 378 5.71 16.52 -9.31
N LEU A 379 4.97 16.97 -8.29
CA LEU A 379 3.88 16.21 -7.68
C LEU A 379 2.53 16.63 -8.23
N ASN A 380 1.74 15.67 -8.68
CA ASN A 380 0.32 15.89 -8.91
C ASN A 380 -0.47 15.88 -7.58
N ASP A 381 -1.72 16.33 -7.61
CA ASP A 381 -2.54 16.44 -6.39
C ASP A 381 -2.83 15.09 -5.73
N SER A 382 -2.95 14.02 -6.52
CA SER A 382 -3.13 12.66 -5.98
C SER A 382 -1.90 12.22 -5.16
N GLN A 383 -0.69 12.49 -5.65
CA GLN A 383 0.55 12.16 -4.95
C GLN A 383 0.70 13.00 -3.68
N LYS A 384 0.36 14.30 -3.73
CA LYS A 384 0.36 15.18 -2.55
C LYS A 384 -0.59 14.65 -1.47
N GLN A 385 -1.79 14.20 -1.87
CA GLN A 385 -2.77 13.62 -0.95
C GLN A 385 -2.28 12.31 -0.32
N LEU A 386 -1.64 11.42 -1.09
CA LEU A 386 -1.07 10.18 -0.56
C LEU A 386 0.03 10.45 0.47
N ILE A 387 0.96 11.37 0.18
CA ILE A 387 2.00 11.76 1.14
C ILE A 387 1.36 12.35 2.41
N ALA A 388 0.34 13.21 2.26
CA ALA A 388 -0.37 13.79 3.39
C ALA A 388 -1.10 12.74 4.26
N GLN A 389 -1.66 11.69 3.66
CA GLN A 389 -2.26 10.56 4.40
C GLN A 389 -1.21 9.78 5.22
N TYR A 390 0.00 9.58 4.68
CA TYR A 390 1.07 8.93 5.44
C TYR A 390 1.58 9.83 6.57
N LEU A 391 1.69 11.14 6.31
CA LEU A 391 2.05 12.13 7.32
C LEU A 391 1.04 12.17 8.48
N SER A 392 -0.27 12.10 8.22
CA SER A 392 -1.27 12.13 9.29
C SER A 392 -1.13 10.94 10.24
N ARG A 393 -0.84 9.74 9.72
CA ARG A 393 -0.58 8.56 10.56
C ARG A 393 0.70 8.71 11.38
N VAL A 394 1.79 9.12 10.72
CA VAL A 394 3.09 9.29 11.38
C VAL A 394 3.06 10.39 12.45
N ALA A 395 2.40 11.52 12.18
CA ALA A 395 2.30 12.63 13.13
C ALA A 395 1.59 12.22 14.43
N LEU A 396 0.64 11.28 14.36
CA LEU A 396 0.02 10.71 15.55
C LEU A 396 0.97 9.78 16.33
N GLU A 397 1.81 9.02 15.64
CA GLU A 397 2.71 8.04 16.24
C GLU A 397 3.97 8.68 16.87
N VAL A 398 4.61 9.61 16.16
CA VAL A 398 5.83 10.30 16.60
C VAL A 398 5.50 11.45 17.55
N GLY A 399 4.35 12.09 17.35
CA GLY A 399 3.89 13.24 18.10
C GLY A 399 3.74 14.47 17.21
N GLU A 400 2.59 15.12 17.28
CA GLU A 400 2.17 16.21 16.38
C GLU A 400 3.08 17.46 16.41
N LYS A 401 3.96 17.56 17.41
CA LYS A 401 4.91 18.68 17.57
C LYS A 401 6.28 18.41 16.97
N ASP A 402 6.62 17.15 16.67
CA ASP A 402 7.91 16.78 16.10
C ASP A 402 7.85 16.80 14.57
N PHE A 403 8.08 17.99 14.01
CA PHE A 403 8.05 18.22 12.57
C PHE A 403 9.08 17.35 11.82
N ARG A 404 10.34 17.35 12.30
CA ARG A 404 11.44 16.65 11.64
C ARG A 404 11.31 15.13 11.78
N GLY A 405 10.92 14.65 12.97
CA GLY A 405 10.68 13.22 13.22
C GLY A 405 9.57 12.68 12.34
N SER A 406 8.51 13.48 12.13
CA SER A 406 7.41 13.11 11.21
C SER A 406 7.89 13.02 9.76
N VAL A 407 8.65 14.01 9.28
CA VAL A 407 9.22 13.98 7.91
C VAL A 407 10.13 12.76 7.71
N HIS A 408 11.03 12.50 8.65
CA HIS A 408 12.00 11.41 8.54
C HIS A 408 11.31 10.04 8.55
N THR A 409 10.39 9.83 9.47
CA THR A 409 9.64 8.56 9.58
C THR A 409 8.76 8.32 8.35
N THR A 410 8.13 9.36 7.80
CA THR A 410 7.37 9.25 6.55
C THR A 410 8.28 8.92 5.37
N TYR A 411 9.47 9.53 5.28
CA TYR A 411 10.46 9.19 4.26
C TYR A 411 10.85 7.72 4.33
N ASP A 412 11.21 7.21 5.52
CA ASP A 412 11.59 5.81 5.72
C ASP A 412 10.47 4.83 5.36
N ARG A 413 9.20 5.23 5.52
CA ARG A 413 8.04 4.43 5.08
C ARG A 413 7.90 4.42 3.56
N LEU A 414 8.02 5.58 2.92
CA LEU A 414 7.84 5.71 1.47
C LEU A 414 8.98 5.06 0.69
N VAL A 415 10.22 5.12 1.17
CA VAL A 415 11.36 4.50 0.48
C VAL A 415 11.26 2.97 0.40
N ARG A 416 10.46 2.32 1.26
CA ARG A 416 10.19 0.87 1.17
C ARG A 416 9.57 0.47 -0.16
N TYR A 417 8.83 1.38 -0.80
CA TYR A 417 8.18 1.15 -2.11
C TYR A 417 9.16 1.26 -3.29
N LYS A 418 10.41 1.71 -3.06
CA LYS A 418 11.44 1.78 -4.11
C LYS A 418 11.84 0.39 -4.62
N ASN A 419 11.82 -0.61 -3.73
CA ASN A 419 12.33 -1.97 -3.98
C ASN A 419 11.20 -2.98 -4.21
N LEU A 420 10.12 -2.61 -4.91
CA LEU A 420 9.12 -3.55 -5.41
C LEU A 420 9.78 -4.43 -6.50
N ASN A 421 10.63 -5.38 -6.10
CA ASN A 421 11.45 -6.23 -6.97
C ASN A 421 10.65 -7.40 -7.59
N VAL A 422 9.31 -7.37 -7.51
CA VAL A 422 8.45 -8.43 -8.06
C VAL A 422 7.97 -8.00 -9.45
N PRO A 423 8.11 -8.86 -10.49
CA PRO A 423 7.63 -8.55 -11.84
C PRO A 423 6.15 -8.14 -11.85
N ILE A 424 5.85 -7.02 -12.50
CA ILE A 424 4.48 -6.48 -12.62
C ILE A 424 3.66 -7.29 -13.65
N SER A 425 4.32 -7.89 -14.64
CA SER A 425 3.67 -8.74 -15.65
C SER A 425 4.58 -9.87 -16.12
N LYS A 426 4.02 -11.07 -16.24
CA LYS A 426 4.39 -12.04 -17.26
C LYS A 426 3.15 -12.33 -18.09
N ASP A 427 3.28 -12.27 -19.42
CA ASP A 427 2.23 -12.67 -20.36
C ASP A 427 2.02 -14.21 -20.39
N ALA A 428 2.75 -14.96 -19.57
CA ALA A 428 2.68 -16.42 -19.51
C ALA A 428 2.31 -16.88 -18.09
N SER A 429 1.04 -17.23 -17.94
CA SER A 429 0.39 -18.06 -16.92
C SER A 429 0.74 -17.85 -15.41
N PHE A 430 -0.29 -17.78 -14.57
CA PHE A 430 -0.24 -17.84 -13.09
C PHE A 430 0.71 -18.94 -12.54
N PHE A 431 0.99 -19.96 -13.34
CA PHE A 431 1.67 -21.19 -12.97
C PHE A 431 3.20 -21.21 -13.25
N ASP A 432 3.79 -20.14 -13.80
CA ASP A 432 5.23 -20.07 -14.14
C ASP A 432 6.10 -19.31 -13.13
N GLU A 433 5.69 -18.10 -12.73
CA GLU A 433 6.36 -17.27 -11.73
C GLU A 433 5.31 -16.48 -10.95
N GLU A 434 5.56 -16.19 -9.68
CA GLU A 434 4.69 -15.32 -8.90
C GLU A 434 4.90 -13.86 -9.29
N THR A 435 3.87 -13.24 -9.83
CA THR A 435 3.86 -11.82 -10.16
C THR A 435 3.29 -10.98 -9.01
N LEU A 436 3.52 -9.67 -9.05
CA LEU A 436 2.90 -8.74 -8.11
C LEU A 436 1.37 -8.85 -8.17
N MET A 437 0.81 -9.07 -9.37
CA MET A 437 -0.62 -9.23 -9.57
C MET A 437 -1.18 -10.48 -8.91
N ASP A 438 -0.40 -11.56 -8.83
CA ASP A 438 -0.81 -12.80 -8.15
C ASP A 438 -0.90 -12.59 -6.64
N LYS A 439 0.11 -11.94 -6.04
CA LYS A 439 0.08 -11.55 -4.62
C LYS A 439 -1.08 -10.61 -4.31
N ILE A 440 -1.29 -9.58 -5.13
CA ILE A 440 -2.43 -8.67 -4.97
C ILE A 440 -3.75 -9.43 -5.07
N ALA A 441 -3.89 -10.35 -6.03
CA ALA A 441 -5.10 -11.15 -6.19
C ALA A 441 -5.35 -12.08 -5.00
N HIS A 442 -4.30 -12.68 -4.44
CA HIS A 442 -4.39 -13.51 -3.24
C HIS A 442 -4.97 -12.73 -2.05
N PHE A 443 -4.39 -11.59 -1.70
CA PHE A 443 -4.88 -10.78 -0.58
C PHE A 443 -6.25 -10.13 -0.86
N SER A 444 -6.48 -9.65 -2.09
CA SER A 444 -7.76 -9.04 -2.47
C SER A 444 -8.92 -10.03 -2.42
N SER A 445 -8.66 -11.33 -2.63
CA SER A 445 -9.69 -12.37 -2.56
C SER A 445 -10.25 -12.59 -1.15
N GLN A 446 -9.50 -12.19 -0.13
CA GLN A 446 -9.91 -12.20 1.28
C GLN A 446 -10.65 -10.90 1.66
N ASN A 447 -10.51 -9.82 0.88
CA ASN A 447 -11.21 -8.54 1.05
C ASN A 447 -11.15 -8.03 2.52
N GLU A 448 -12.27 -7.66 3.13
CA GLU A 448 -12.35 -7.21 4.53
C GLU A 448 -12.03 -8.30 5.56
N LEU A 449 -12.00 -9.58 5.20
CA LEU A 449 -11.73 -10.65 6.15
C LEU A 449 -10.32 -10.51 6.76
N VAL A 450 -9.35 -9.98 6.00
CA VAL A 450 -7.97 -9.71 6.46
C VAL A 450 -7.90 -8.77 7.65
N LEU A 451 -8.97 -8.03 7.96
CA LEU A 451 -9.02 -7.16 9.12
C LEU A 451 -8.88 -7.94 10.43
N ASP A 452 -9.27 -9.22 10.49
CA ASP A 452 -9.08 -10.07 11.67
C ASP A 452 -7.61 -10.40 11.98
N GLN A 453 -6.71 -10.16 11.04
CA GLN A 453 -5.27 -10.30 11.22
C GLN A 453 -4.63 -8.99 11.72
N PHE A 454 -5.34 -7.86 11.61
CA PHE A 454 -4.81 -6.55 11.99
C PHE A 454 -4.75 -6.38 13.51
N LYS A 455 -3.53 -6.28 14.05
CA LYS A 455 -3.31 -6.03 15.48
C LYS A 455 -3.39 -4.55 15.78
N ILE A 456 -4.51 -4.14 16.37
CA ILE A 456 -4.72 -2.75 16.80
C ILE A 456 -3.81 -2.45 18.02
N PRO A 457 -2.95 -1.42 17.96
CA PRO A 457 -2.14 -1.03 19.10
C PRO A 457 -3.03 -0.65 20.30
N VAL A 458 -2.73 -1.22 21.47
CA VAL A 458 -3.55 -1.03 22.68
C VAL A 458 -3.61 0.44 23.10
N ASP A 459 -2.53 1.19 22.84
CA ASP A 459 -2.38 2.57 23.25
C ASP A 459 -2.77 3.63 22.23
N HIS A 460 -3.25 3.22 21.05
CA HIS A 460 -3.57 4.15 19.97
C HIS A 460 -4.65 5.18 20.41
N PRO A 461 -4.35 6.50 20.40
CA PRO A 461 -5.25 7.53 20.96
C PRO A 461 -6.65 7.51 20.34
N LEU A 462 -6.74 7.42 19.02
CA LEU A 462 -8.03 7.38 18.30
C LEU A 462 -8.85 6.12 18.66
N VAL A 463 -8.20 4.97 18.81
CA VAL A 463 -8.86 3.69 19.16
C VAL A 463 -9.45 3.74 20.56
N LYS A 464 -8.77 4.40 21.51
CA LYS A 464 -9.29 4.58 22.88
C LYS A 464 -10.62 5.34 22.88
N ILE A 465 -10.78 6.35 22.02
CA ILE A 465 -12.01 7.13 21.88
C ILE A 465 -13.10 6.31 21.17
N ILE A 466 -12.73 5.63 20.08
CA ILE A 466 -13.65 4.79 19.29
C ILE A 466 -14.23 3.65 20.16
N ARG A 467 -13.38 2.92 20.89
CA ARG A 467 -13.84 1.84 21.79
C ARG A 467 -14.90 2.32 22.79
N LYS A 468 -14.68 3.48 23.43
CA LYS A 468 -15.64 4.06 24.39
C LYS A 468 -16.99 4.41 23.76
N SER A 469 -17.03 4.60 22.44
CA SER A 469 -18.24 4.95 21.69
C SER A 469 -18.99 3.69 21.23
N ILE A 470 -18.27 2.70 20.68
CA ILE A 470 -18.86 1.42 20.20
C ILE A 470 -19.50 0.61 21.34
N PHE A 471 -18.84 0.54 22.52
CA PHE A 471 -19.33 -0.30 23.63
C PHE A 471 -20.58 0.24 24.34
N LYS A 472 -21.11 1.41 23.96
CA LYS A 472 -22.28 2.01 24.62
C LYS A 472 -23.61 1.65 23.96
N GLU A 473 -23.63 1.29 22.68
CA GLU A 473 -24.89 1.25 21.91
C GLU A 473 -25.09 -0.05 21.10
N ASP A 474 -24.18 -1.03 21.19
CA ASP A 474 -24.19 -2.23 20.32
C ASP A 474 -24.34 -1.88 18.81
N ALA A 475 -23.93 -0.67 18.43
CA ALA A 475 -24.10 -0.13 17.09
C ALA A 475 -23.04 -0.72 16.15
N LEU A 476 -23.50 -1.40 15.10
CA LEU A 476 -22.65 -2.00 14.06
C LEU A 476 -22.01 -0.97 13.10
N THR A 477 -22.55 0.24 13.02
CA THR A 477 -22.11 1.27 12.06
C THR A 477 -22.10 2.62 12.77
N LEU A 478 -21.06 3.41 12.58
CA LEU A 478 -21.06 4.79 13.06
C LEU A 478 -21.77 5.69 12.05
N ASN A 479 -22.68 6.57 12.51
CA ASN A 479 -23.23 7.63 11.67
C ASN A 479 -22.23 8.80 11.54
N VAL A 480 -22.49 9.72 10.60
CA VAL A 480 -21.61 10.88 10.34
C VAL A 480 -21.42 11.73 11.61
N THR A 481 -22.51 11.98 12.33
CA THR A 481 -22.49 12.77 13.58
C THR A 481 -21.62 12.15 14.67
N GLU A 482 -21.58 10.82 14.76
CA GLU A 482 -20.71 10.09 15.69
C GLU A 482 -19.25 10.18 15.29
N VAL A 483 -18.93 10.09 14.00
CA VAL A 483 -17.57 10.27 13.48
C VAL A 483 -17.07 11.68 13.80
N GLU A 484 -17.88 12.70 13.51
CA GLU A 484 -17.58 14.10 13.85
C GLU A 484 -17.37 14.29 15.35
N LEU A 485 -18.18 13.65 16.19
CA LEU A 485 -18.06 13.75 17.65
C LEU A 485 -16.82 13.05 18.20
N ILE A 486 -16.41 11.93 17.59
CA ILE A 486 -15.15 11.23 17.89
C ILE A 486 -13.97 12.12 17.51
N LEU A 487 -13.98 12.68 16.30
CA LEU A 487 -12.92 13.56 15.80
C LEU A 487 -12.80 14.85 16.62
N LYS A 488 -13.92 15.49 16.95
CA LYS A 488 -13.94 16.69 17.81
C LYS A 488 -13.31 16.42 19.18
N LYS A 489 -13.54 15.24 19.78
CA LYS A 489 -12.88 14.84 21.02
C LYS A 489 -11.38 14.61 20.81
N PHE A 490 -11.02 13.94 19.72
CA PHE A 490 -9.63 13.65 19.36
C PHE A 490 -8.81 14.94 19.12
N PHE A 491 -9.31 15.88 18.33
CA PHE A 491 -8.62 17.14 18.03
C PHE A 491 -8.58 18.12 19.19
N LYS A 492 -9.44 17.97 20.20
CA LYS A 492 -9.31 18.74 21.44
C LYS A 492 -7.99 18.43 22.15
N ASP A 493 -7.57 17.17 22.14
CA ASP A 493 -6.33 16.71 22.76
C ASP A 493 -5.13 16.81 21.80
N HIS A 494 -5.39 16.89 20.49
CA HIS A 494 -4.39 16.96 19.42
C HIS A 494 -4.74 18.07 18.37
N PRO A 495 -4.62 19.36 18.74
CA PRO A 495 -5.13 20.45 17.91
C PRO A 495 -4.40 20.61 16.58
N LEU A 496 -3.11 20.28 16.49
CA LEU A 496 -2.36 20.41 15.24
C LEU A 496 -2.79 19.36 14.20
N LEU A 497 -3.28 18.21 14.66
CA LEU A 497 -3.78 17.15 13.79
C LEU A 497 -5.10 17.50 13.08
N THR A 498 -5.78 18.59 13.48
CA THR A 498 -6.96 19.13 12.76
C THR A 498 -6.63 19.43 11.30
N ALA A 499 -5.37 19.79 10.99
CA ALA A 499 -4.90 19.98 9.62
C ALA A 499 -5.10 18.76 8.71
N TYR A 500 -5.26 17.57 9.29
CA TYR A 500 -5.42 16.29 8.60
C TYR A 500 -6.82 15.67 8.78
N GLU A 501 -7.82 16.46 9.18
CA GLU A 501 -9.17 16.00 9.55
C GLU A 501 -9.77 14.97 8.57
N LYS A 502 -9.77 15.28 7.28
CA LYS A 502 -10.29 14.41 6.21
C LYS A 502 -9.65 13.00 6.17
N PHE A 503 -8.41 12.85 6.63
CA PHE A 503 -7.74 11.55 6.67
C PHE A 503 -8.15 10.78 7.92
N TYR A 504 -8.35 11.46 9.05
CA TYR A 504 -8.80 10.82 10.27
C TYR A 504 -10.25 10.35 10.22
N GLU A 505 -11.12 10.96 9.41
CA GLU A 505 -12.46 10.42 9.13
C GLU A 505 -12.38 8.98 8.62
N LYS A 506 -11.51 8.72 7.64
CA LYS A 506 -11.26 7.38 7.09
C LYS A 506 -10.64 6.46 8.14
N GLU A 507 -9.70 6.95 8.93
CA GLU A 507 -9.08 6.19 10.03
C GLU A 507 -10.11 5.77 11.10
N VAL A 508 -11.10 6.63 11.41
CA VAL A 508 -12.16 6.28 12.35
C VAL A 508 -12.96 5.08 11.84
N VAL A 509 -13.36 5.12 10.56
CA VAL A 509 -14.07 3.99 9.93
C VAL A 509 -13.21 2.74 9.91
N PHE A 510 -11.93 2.87 9.57
CA PHE A 510 -10.98 1.77 9.59
C PHE A 510 -10.87 1.10 10.96
N TYR A 511 -10.58 1.87 12.01
CA TYR A 511 -10.43 1.34 13.36
C TYR A 511 -11.75 0.78 13.90
N HIS A 512 -12.89 1.36 13.52
CA HIS A 512 -14.19 0.80 13.85
C HIS A 512 -14.37 -0.60 13.24
N LYS A 513 -14.13 -0.75 11.93
CA LYS A 513 -14.13 -2.06 11.26
C LYS A 513 -13.12 -3.02 11.89
N ALA A 514 -11.88 -2.58 12.11
CA ALA A 514 -10.84 -3.42 12.70
C ALA A 514 -11.25 -3.94 14.09
N LEU A 515 -11.93 -3.12 14.91
CA LEU A 515 -12.47 -3.55 16.21
C LEU A 515 -13.63 -4.54 16.07
N TRP A 516 -14.49 -4.37 15.06
CA TRP A 516 -15.56 -5.31 14.73
C TRP A 516 -14.99 -6.69 14.37
N TYR A 517 -13.98 -6.73 13.50
CA TYR A 517 -13.32 -7.98 13.09
C TYR A 517 -12.37 -8.55 14.16
N ASN A 518 -11.94 -7.78 15.16
CA ASN A 518 -11.08 -8.23 16.29
C ASN A 518 -11.68 -7.99 17.69
N PRO A 519 -12.82 -8.62 18.05
CA PRO A 519 -13.39 -8.41 19.36
C PRO A 519 -12.58 -9.13 20.43
N THR A 520 -12.38 -8.43 21.54
CA THR A 520 -11.60 -8.89 22.71
C THR A 520 -12.34 -9.90 23.59
N LYS A 521 -13.63 -10.16 23.36
CA LYS A 521 -14.47 -11.06 24.19
C LYS A 521 -14.33 -12.54 23.80
N LYS A 522 -14.46 -13.45 24.78
CA LYS A 522 -14.51 -14.92 24.59
C LYS A 522 -15.81 -15.32 23.86
N GLY A 523 -15.74 -16.33 22.98
CA GLY A 523 -16.86 -16.76 22.12
C GLY A 523 -16.86 -16.10 20.72
N GLN A 524 -15.69 -15.93 20.12
CA GLN A 524 -15.52 -15.20 18.87
C GLN A 524 -16.23 -15.92 17.71
N LYS A 525 -17.23 -15.26 17.11
CA LYS A 525 -17.72 -15.60 15.77
C LYS A 525 -16.56 -15.53 14.74
N PRO A 526 -16.51 -16.41 13.74
CA PRO A 526 -15.56 -16.30 12.62
C PRO A 526 -15.64 -14.95 11.90
N ALA A 527 -14.55 -14.53 11.25
CA ALA A 527 -14.52 -13.29 10.49
C ALA A 527 -15.56 -13.29 9.36
N LEU A 528 -15.81 -14.44 8.75
CA LEU A 528 -16.84 -14.60 7.72
C LEU A 528 -18.26 -14.32 8.25
N GLU A 529 -18.62 -14.81 9.43
CA GLU A 529 -19.92 -14.50 10.05
C GLU A 529 -20.07 -13.01 10.36
N ARG A 530 -18.97 -12.37 10.76
CA ARG A 530 -18.95 -10.92 11.03
C ARG A 530 -19.07 -10.10 9.76
N PHE A 531 -18.46 -10.54 8.68
CA PHE A 531 -18.66 -9.97 7.36
C PHE A 531 -20.14 -10.03 6.98
N TYR A 532 -20.79 -11.19 7.17
CA TYR A 532 -22.21 -11.30 6.88
C TYR A 532 -23.07 -10.36 7.72
N GLN A 533 -22.83 -10.28 9.03
CA GLN A 533 -23.55 -9.38 9.93
C GLN A 533 -23.33 -7.91 9.56
N TRP A 534 -22.10 -7.52 9.24
CA TRP A 534 -21.75 -6.16 8.88
C TRP A 534 -22.49 -5.67 7.63
N HIS A 535 -22.39 -6.44 6.54
CA HIS A 535 -22.98 -6.06 5.26
C HIS A 535 -24.49 -6.24 5.23
N TYR A 536 -25.04 -7.23 5.95
CA TYR A 536 -26.49 -7.36 6.12
C TYR A 536 -27.10 -6.11 6.77
N GLU A 537 -26.47 -5.60 7.83
CA GLU A 537 -26.92 -4.40 8.52
C GLU A 537 -26.79 -3.14 7.67
N LEU A 538 -25.69 -3.01 6.92
CA LEU A 538 -25.53 -1.91 5.95
C LEU A 538 -26.62 -1.93 4.88
N LEU A 539 -26.89 -3.09 4.28
CA LEU A 539 -27.93 -3.24 3.28
C LEU A 539 -29.32 -2.91 3.83
N ARG A 540 -29.63 -3.41 5.04
CA ARG A 540 -30.90 -3.17 5.72
C ARG A 540 -31.12 -1.68 6.02
N LYS A 541 -30.07 -0.96 6.44
CA LYS A 541 -30.14 0.48 6.69
C LYS A 541 -30.27 1.31 5.42
N ALA A 542 -29.52 0.94 4.37
CA ALA A 542 -29.53 1.66 3.11
C ALA A 542 -30.79 1.40 2.26
N ASN A 543 -31.46 0.27 2.49
CA ASN A 543 -32.65 -0.17 1.74
C ASN A 543 -33.73 -0.70 2.71
N PRO A 544 -34.35 0.16 3.54
CA PRO A 544 -35.33 -0.28 4.56
C PRO A 544 -36.55 -1.03 3.99
N GLU A 545 -36.83 -0.85 2.71
CA GLU A 545 -37.90 -1.48 1.96
C GLU A 545 -37.64 -2.96 1.65
N LEU A 546 -36.38 -3.38 1.55
CA LEU A 546 -36.01 -4.75 1.21
C LEU A 546 -36.20 -5.67 2.42
N LYS A 547 -36.99 -6.74 2.25
CA LYS A 547 -37.28 -7.70 3.33
C LYS A 547 -37.05 -9.14 2.90
N GLY A 548 -36.70 -9.98 3.87
CA GLY A 548 -36.61 -11.42 3.70
C GLY A 548 -35.71 -11.83 2.53
N ARG A 549 -36.30 -12.45 1.50
CA ARG A 549 -35.58 -13.04 0.36
C ARG A 549 -34.83 -12.03 -0.50
N GLU A 550 -35.36 -10.82 -0.68
CA GLU A 550 -34.70 -9.81 -1.52
C GLU A 550 -33.40 -9.29 -0.87
N LEU A 551 -33.40 -9.17 0.45
CA LEU A 551 -32.22 -8.79 1.22
C LEU A 551 -31.15 -9.89 1.17
N ILE A 552 -31.56 -11.16 1.25
CA ILE A 552 -30.66 -12.31 1.08
C ILE A 552 -30.05 -12.31 -0.33
N LYS A 553 -30.85 -12.09 -1.37
CA LYS A 553 -30.35 -11.99 -2.76
C LYS A 553 -29.33 -10.86 -2.93
N LYS A 554 -29.58 -9.68 -2.36
CA LYS A 554 -28.57 -8.61 -2.37
C LYS A 554 -27.32 -8.98 -1.59
N MET A 555 -27.45 -9.76 -0.51
CA MET A 555 -26.32 -10.23 0.27
C MET A 555 -25.48 -11.28 -0.48
N GLU A 556 -26.12 -12.16 -1.26
CA GLU A 556 -25.45 -13.08 -2.19
C GLU A 556 -24.68 -12.31 -3.28
N GLU A 557 -25.27 -11.24 -3.82
CA GLU A 557 -24.62 -10.36 -4.80
C GLU A 557 -23.39 -9.66 -4.20
N VAL A 558 -23.49 -9.12 -2.98
CA VAL A 558 -22.35 -8.53 -2.26
C VAL A 558 -21.26 -9.59 -2.08
N THR A 559 -21.61 -10.75 -1.52
CA THR A 559 -20.67 -11.84 -1.24
C THR A 559 -19.92 -12.27 -2.51
N THR A 560 -20.64 -12.48 -3.61
CA THR A 560 -20.06 -12.93 -4.88
C THR A 560 -19.13 -11.87 -5.49
N LYS A 561 -19.45 -10.58 -5.31
CA LYS A 561 -18.63 -9.46 -5.80
C LYS A 561 -17.38 -9.23 -4.95
N THR A 562 -17.46 -9.40 -3.64
CA THR A 562 -16.36 -9.08 -2.70
C THR A 562 -15.46 -10.27 -2.40
N LEU A 563 -16.03 -11.47 -2.30
CA LEU A 563 -15.39 -12.71 -1.85
C LEU A 563 -15.57 -13.80 -2.93
N PRO A 564 -14.92 -13.66 -4.10
CA PRO A 564 -15.19 -14.48 -5.29
C PRO A 564 -14.82 -15.96 -5.15
N LEU A 565 -14.10 -16.32 -4.09
CA LEU A 565 -13.66 -17.69 -3.79
C LEU A 565 -14.52 -18.37 -2.71
N LEU A 566 -15.45 -17.65 -2.12
CA LEU A 566 -16.42 -18.19 -1.18
C LEU A 566 -17.76 -18.43 -1.89
N PRO A 567 -18.49 -19.49 -1.51
CA PRO A 567 -19.82 -19.74 -2.05
C PRO A 567 -20.80 -18.62 -1.69
N ALA A 568 -21.77 -18.39 -2.57
CA ALA A 568 -22.91 -17.53 -2.25
C ALA A 568 -23.75 -18.17 -1.12
N ILE A 569 -24.38 -17.33 -0.30
CA ILE A 569 -25.15 -17.68 0.91
C ILE A 569 -26.32 -18.63 0.58
#